data_AF-A0A7R9L9K5-F1
#
_entry.id   AF-A0A7R9L9K5-F1
#
_cell.length_a   1.000
_cell.length_b   1.000
_cell.length_c   1.000
_cell.angle_alpha   90.00
_cell.angle_beta   90.00
_cell.angle_gamma   90.00
#
_symmetry.space_group_name_H-M   'P 1'
#
loop_
_entity.id
_entity.type
_entity.pdbx_description
1 polymer ?
#
loop_
_entity_poly.entity_id
_entity_poly.type
_entity_poly.pdbx_seq_one_letter_code
_entity_poly.pdbx_strand_id
1 'polypeptide(L)'
;NSTSREHFKHFKRDGIHIVYTVRLSLKEAIDNSGIQVPTLEDRSLTVQLDRQQIIELYANTEVFIRKVGLGLPIPNNVLIRGDLIIRCQLRS
;
A
#
# COMPACT_ATOMS: atom_id res chain seq x y z
N ASN A 1 -0.68 4.91 -26.09
CA ASN A 1 -0.73 5.10 -24.63
C ASN A 1 -0.64 3.76 -23.93
N SER A 2 0.59 3.33 -23.62
CA SER A 2 0.90 1.97 -23.16
C SER A 2 1.25 1.89 -21.67
N THR A 3 1.35 3.04 -20.98
CA THR A 3 1.88 3.14 -19.61
C THR A 3 0.85 2.82 -18.52
N SER A 4 -0.43 3.17 -18.69
CA SER A 4 -1.44 3.02 -17.62
C SER A 4 -1.79 1.58 -17.25
N ARG A 5 -1.52 0.58 -18.11
CA ARG A 5 -1.86 -0.83 -17.84
C ARG A 5 -0.81 -1.56 -17.01
N GLU A 6 0.43 -1.09 -17.00
CA GLU A 6 1.51 -1.76 -16.26
C GLU A 6 1.40 -1.53 -14.75
N HIS A 7 0.83 -0.41 -14.34
CA HIS A 7 0.76 -0.02 -12.92
C HIS A 7 -0.23 -0.87 -12.12
N PHE A 8 -1.32 -1.32 -12.77
CA PHE A 8 -2.28 -2.24 -12.17
C PHE A 8 -1.69 -3.62 -11.84
N LYS A 9 -0.56 -4.02 -12.45
CA LYS A 9 0.07 -5.32 -12.16
C LYS A 9 0.52 -5.45 -10.70
N HIS A 10 0.81 -4.33 -10.04
CA HIS A 10 1.27 -4.31 -8.65
C HIS A 10 0.15 -4.29 -7.62
N PHE A 11 -1.09 -4.02 -8.03
CA PHE A 11 -2.23 -3.91 -7.12
C PHE A 11 -3.17 -5.09 -7.26
N LYS A 12 -3.57 -5.68 -6.14
CA LYS A 12 -4.70 -6.60 -6.08
C LYS A 12 -5.98 -5.81 -5.84
N ARG A 13 -7.04 -6.08 -6.61
CA ARG A 13 -8.35 -5.44 -6.39
C ARG A 13 -9.07 -6.08 -5.20
N ASP A 14 -9.68 -5.24 -4.36
CA ASP A 14 -10.55 -5.63 -3.26
C ASP A 14 -11.80 -4.75 -3.23
N GLY A 15 -12.82 -5.13 -4.01
CA GLY A 15 -14.02 -4.31 -4.21
C GLY A 15 -13.72 -2.96 -4.87
N ILE A 16 -13.92 -1.86 -4.11
CA ILE A 16 -13.54 -0.49 -4.48
C ILE A 16 -12.15 -0.09 -3.96
N HIS A 17 -11.55 -0.93 -3.10
CA HIS A 17 -10.20 -0.76 -2.56
C HIS A 17 -9.19 -1.47 -3.46
N ILE A 18 -7.92 -1.13 -3.25
CA ILE A 18 -6.78 -1.79 -3.87
C ILE A 18 -5.77 -2.16 -2.79
N VAL A 19 -5.07 -3.27 -2.99
CA VAL A 19 -4.06 -3.76 -2.06
C VAL A 19 -2.70 -3.75 -2.76
N TYR A 20 -1.73 -3.06 -2.18
CA TYR A 20 -0.33 -3.13 -2.57
C TYR A 20 0.44 -3.94 -1.53
N THR A 21 1.11 -5.01 -1.96
CA THR A 21 1.91 -5.84 -1.03
C THR A 21 3.38 -5.47 -1.15
N VAL A 22 3.98 -5.08 -0.03
CA VAL A 22 5.41 -4.81 0.07
C VAL A 22 6.05 -5.84 1.00
N ARG A 23 7.17 -6.40 0.55
CA ARG A 23 8.01 -7.29 1.36
C ARG A 23 9.25 -6.55 1.81
N LEU A 24 9.46 -6.45 3.11
CA LEU A 24 10.60 -5.76 3.72
C LEU A 24 11.16 -6.58 4.88
N SER A 25 12.41 -6.31 5.24
CA SER A 25 13.04 -6.81 6.45
C SER A 25 12.67 -5.95 7.65
N LEU A 26 12.84 -6.49 8.87
CA LEU A 26 12.73 -5.70 10.10
C LEU A 26 13.71 -4.53 10.13
N LYS A 27 14.90 -4.69 9.54
CA LYS A 27 15.88 -3.61 9.43
C LYS A 27 15.30 -2.45 8.62
N GLU A 28 14.75 -2.72 7.44
CA GLU A 28 14.08 -1.72 6.58
C GLU A 28 12.88 -1.07 7.29
N ALA A 29 12.15 -1.82 8.13
CA ALA A 29 11.05 -1.29 8.94
C ALA A 29 11.51 -0.29 10.01
N ILE A 30 12.61 -0.60 10.70
CA ILE A 30 13.13 0.17 11.85
C ILE A 30 13.91 1.41 11.41
N ASP A 31 14.64 1.32 10.29
CA ASP A 31 15.53 2.38 9.80
C ASP A 31 14.77 3.64 9.33
N ASN A 32 13.43 3.61 9.33
CA ASN A 32 12.56 4.72 8.91
C ASN A 32 12.86 5.23 7.49
N SER A 33 13.54 4.45 6.65
CA SER A 33 13.96 4.83 5.30
C SER A 33 12.80 5.17 4.37
N GLY A 34 11.56 4.83 4.77
CA GLY A 34 10.33 5.18 4.07
C GLY A 34 10.09 4.24 2.88
N ILE A 35 8.95 3.54 2.92
CA ILE A 35 8.52 2.62 1.88
C ILE A 35 7.90 3.45 0.74
N GLN A 36 8.43 3.31 -0.47
CA GLN A 36 7.82 3.90 -1.67
C GLN A 36 6.66 3.04 -2.14
N VAL A 37 5.45 3.59 -2.05
CA VAL A 37 4.22 2.92 -2.42
C VAL A 37 3.64 3.60 -3.66
N PRO A 38 3.51 2.90 -4.80
CA PRO A 38 2.88 3.48 -5.98
C PRO A 38 1.40 3.76 -5.71
N THR A 39 0.84 4.69 -6.47
CA THR A 39 -0.62 4.96 -6.50
C THR A 39 -1.16 4.73 -7.91
N LEU A 40 -2.49 4.71 -8.04
CA LEU A 40 -3.13 4.65 -9.35
C LEU A 40 -2.89 5.89 -10.22
N GLU A 41 -2.42 7.00 -9.63
CA GLU A 41 -2.24 8.29 -10.31
C GLU A 41 -0.78 8.54 -10.72
N ASP A 42 0.02 7.48 -10.87
CA ASP A 42 1.42 7.57 -11.33
C ASP A 42 2.35 8.36 -10.39
N ARG A 43 1.93 8.53 -9.13
CA ARG A 43 2.72 9.12 -8.05
C ARG A 43 3.03 8.09 -6.98
N SER A 44 4.18 8.23 -6.33
CA SER A 44 4.55 7.42 -5.16
C SER A 44 4.27 8.16 -3.87
N LEU A 45 3.91 7.41 -2.84
CA LEU A 45 3.78 7.89 -1.47
C LEU A 45 4.90 7.27 -0.64
N THR A 46 5.56 8.10 0.16
CA THR A 46 6.45 7.61 1.20
C THR A 46 5.62 7.22 2.42
N VAL A 47 5.72 5.96 2.84
CA VAL A 47 5.03 5.43 4.00
C VAL A 47 6.05 4.91 5.00
N GLN A 48 5.99 5.42 6.22
CA GLN A 48 6.80 4.97 7.35
C GLN A 48 5.95 4.14 8.30
N LEU A 49 6.57 3.13 8.90
CA LEU A 49 5.94 2.33 9.94
C LEU A 49 6.17 3.02 11.29
N ASP A 50 5.10 3.24 12.04
CA ASP A 50 5.26 3.67 13.43
C ASP A 50 5.72 2.49 14.32
N ARG A 51 6.13 2.80 15.55
CA ARG A 51 6.62 1.79 16.49
C ARG A 51 5.61 0.67 16.74
N GLN A 52 4.31 0.98 16.80
CA GLN A 52 3.27 0.00 17.07
C GLN A 52 3.11 -0.95 15.87
N GLN A 53 3.15 -0.41 14.65
CA GLN A 53 3.11 -1.18 13.42
C GLN A 53 4.34 -2.07 13.26
N ILE A 54 5.53 -1.62 13.68
CA ILE A 54 6.73 -2.44 13.69
C ILE A 54 6.59 -3.61 14.68
N ILE A 55 6.03 -3.37 15.87
CA ILE A 55 5.76 -4.43 16.86
C ILE A 55 4.76 -5.44 16.30
N GLU A 56 3.69 -4.98 15.66
CA GLU A 56 2.69 -5.86 15.05
C GLU A 56 3.27 -6.66 13.89
N LEU A 57 4.08 -6.04 13.04
CA LEU A 57 4.79 -6.71 11.94
C LEU A 57 5.74 -7.79 12.45
N TYR A 58 6.45 -7.55 13.56
CA TYR A 58 7.31 -8.55 14.20
C TYR A 58 6.51 -9.73 14.76
N ALA A 59 5.37 -9.46 15.42
CA ALA A 59 4.55 -10.48 16.05
C ALA A 59 3.76 -11.34 15.04
N ASN A 60 3.20 -10.72 14.00
CA ASN A 60 2.25 -11.34 13.09
C ASN A 60 2.81 -11.59 11.68
N THR A 61 4.08 -11.25 11.43
CA THR A 61 4.76 -11.29 10.12
C THR A 61 4.14 -10.41 9.03
N GLU A 62 3.03 -9.74 9.32
CA GLU A 62 2.39 -8.75 8.45
C GLU A 62 1.64 -7.66 9.23
N VAL A 63 1.49 -6.49 8.61
CA VAL A 63 0.67 -5.37 9.10
C VAL A 63 0.01 -4.66 7.92
N PHE A 64 -1.17 -4.09 8.13
CA PHE A 64 -1.95 -3.40 7.09
C PHE A 64 -2.07 -1.92 7.39
N ILE A 65 -1.75 -1.08 6.40
CA ILE A 65 -1.87 0.37 6.51
C ILE A 65 -2.87 0.88 5.48
N ARG A 66 -3.85 1.66 5.94
CA ARG A 66 -4.89 2.22 5.08
C ARG A 66 -4.56 3.66 4.70
N LYS A 67 -4.57 3.96 3.41
CA LYS A 67 -4.52 5.31 2.86
C LYS A 67 -5.84 5.64 2.18
N VAL A 68 -6.59 6.52 2.83
CA VAL A 68 -7.99 6.81 2.49
C VAL A 68 -8.10 7.53 1.14
N GLY A 69 -9.07 7.15 0.32
CA GLY A 69 -9.40 7.84 -0.93
C GLY A 69 -8.43 7.58 -2.09
N LEU A 70 -7.49 6.64 -1.93
CA LEU A 70 -6.47 6.30 -2.93
C LEU A 70 -6.74 4.98 -3.67
N GLY A 71 -7.92 4.41 -3.48
CA GLY A 71 -8.41 3.24 -4.20
C GLY A 71 -9.11 3.61 -5.50
N LEU A 72 -10.00 2.73 -5.94
CA LEU A 72 -10.73 2.89 -7.20
C LEU A 72 -11.88 3.89 -7.06
N PRO A 73 -12.18 4.67 -8.11
CA PRO A 73 -13.37 5.52 -8.12
C PRO A 73 -14.64 4.67 -8.03
N ILE A 74 -15.61 5.16 -7.26
CA ILE A 74 -16.93 4.52 -7.16
C ILE A 74 -17.71 4.83 -8.44
N PRO A 75 -18.33 3.82 -9.12
CA PRO A 75 -18.99 4.02 -10.41
C PRO A 75 -20.04 5.14 -10.41
N ASN A 76 -20.79 5.28 -9.31
CA ASN A 76 -21.88 6.24 -9.19
C ASN A 76 -21.43 7.63 -8.69
N ASN A 77 -20.20 7.75 -8.18
CA ASN A 77 -19.65 9.02 -7.73
C ASN A 77 -18.13 8.97 -7.81
N VAL A 78 -17.58 9.40 -8.94
CA VAL A 78 -16.14 9.35 -9.24
C VAL A 78 -15.29 10.29 -8.36
N LEU A 79 -15.93 11.23 -7.64
CA LEU A 79 -15.25 12.07 -6.64
C LEU A 79 -14.94 11.28 -5.36
N ILE A 80 -15.65 10.18 -5.12
CA ILE A 80 -15.42 9.29 -4.00
C ILE A 80 -14.64 8.08 -4.51
N ARG A 81 -13.56 7.76 -3.80
CA ARG A 81 -12.72 6.61 -4.09
C ARG A 81 -12.71 5.68 -2.88
N GLY A 82 -12.48 4.39 -3.14
CA GLY A 82 -12.06 3.47 -2.09
C GLY A 82 -10.65 3.81 -1.61
N ASP A 83 -9.98 2.84 -1.02
CA ASP A 83 -8.73 3.07 -0.30
C ASP A 83 -7.60 2.22 -0.87
N LEU A 84 -6.37 2.71 -0.64
CA LEU A 84 -5.17 1.93 -0.85
C LEU A 84 -4.81 1.26 0.48
N ILE A 85 -4.80 -0.07 0.47
CA ILE A 85 -4.39 -0.92 1.58
C ILE A 85 -2.97 -1.38 1.29
N ILE A 86 -2.03 -1.01 2.15
CA ILE A 86 -0.63 -1.41 2.05
C ILE A 86 -0.44 -2.60 2.98
N ARG A 87 -0.21 -3.78 2.40
CA ARG A 87 0.12 -4.99 3.15
C ARG A 87 1.63 -5.08 3.24
N CYS A 88 2.17 -4.78 4.41
CA CYS A 88 3.58 -4.97 4.73
C CYS A 88 3.78 -6.41 5.22
N GLN A 89 4.72 -7.14 4.63
CA GLN A 89 5.08 -8.49 5.05
C GLN A 89 6.58 -8.61 5.28
N LEU A 90 6.97 -9.40 6.28
CA LEU A 90 8.37 -9.73 6.48
C LEU A 90 8.90 -10.62 5.35
N ARG A 91 10.07 -10.27 4.82
CA ARG A 91 10.83 -11.12 3.91
C ARG A 91 11.51 -12.21 4.73
N SER A 92 11.09 -13.46 4.57
CA SER A 92 11.76 -14.64 5.12
C SER A 92 13.12 -14.86 4.47
#